data_AF-A0A3B9IG30-F1
#
_entry.id   AF-A0A3B9IG30-F1
#
_cell.length_a   1.000
_cell.length_b   1.000
_cell.length_c   1.000
_cell.angle_alpha   90.00
_cell.angle_beta   90.00
_cell.angle_gamma   90.00
#
_symmetry.space_group_name_H-M   'P 1'
#
loop_
_entity.id
_entity.type
_entity.pdbx_description
1 polymer ?
#
loop_
_entity_poly.entity_id
_entity_poly.type
_entity_poly.pdbx_seq_one_letter_code
_entity_poly.pdbx_strand_id
1 'polypeptide(L)' 'IRAAQAAAHRFMTAMAGDLPGYEAALRALHAADRAGFDAAMTAWPADIAGHARRLAAAAFGEGTSEKGQSS' A
#
# COMPACT_ATOMS: atom_id res chain seq x y z
N ILE A 1 4.96 -10.65 -2.09
CA ILE A 1 4.28 -9.89 -3.16
C ILE A 1 2.79 -10.25 -3.28
N ARG A 2 2.36 -11.36 -3.91
CA ARG A 2 0.92 -11.65 -4.13
C ARG A 2 0.03 -11.65 -2.87
N ALA A 3 0.50 -12.23 -1.77
CA ALA A 3 -0.24 -12.22 -0.50
C ALA A 3 -0.40 -10.81 0.09
N ALA A 4 0.63 -9.97 -0.03
CA ALA A 4 0.62 -8.58 0.43
C ALA A 4 -0.35 -7.72 -0.39
N GLN A 5 -0.36 -7.90 -1.72
CA GLN A 5 -1.36 -7.27 -2.61
C GLN A 5 -2.78 -7.69 -2.24
N ALA A 6 -3.03 -8.98 -2.01
CA ALA A 6 -4.35 -9.47 -1.63
C ALA A 6 -4.80 -8.93 -0.26
N ALA A 7 -3.89 -8.83 0.72
CA ALA A 7 -4.18 -8.26 2.03
C ALA A 7 -4.50 -6.75 1.96
N ALA A 8 -3.65 -5.98 1.26
CA ALA A 8 -3.86 -4.55 1.05
C ALA A 8 -5.15 -4.28 0.27
N HIS A 9 -5.43 -5.04 -0.79
CA HIS A 9 -6.69 -4.93 -1.55
C HIS A 9 -7.90 -5.15 -0.66
N ARG A 10 -7.98 -6.28 0.07
CA ARG A 10 -9.13 -6.56 0.96
C ARG A 10 -9.35 -5.47 2.00
N PHE A 11 -8.27 -4.96 2.60
CA PHE A 11 -8.35 -3.86 3.56
C PHE A 11 -8.87 -2.57 2.92
N MET A 12 -8.32 -2.19 1.76
CA MET A 12 -8.75 -0.98 1.04
C MET A 12 -10.20 -1.09 0.56
N THR A 13 -10.66 -2.25 0.10
CA THR A 13 -12.07 -2.44 -0.28
C THR A 13 -13.00 -2.24 0.91
N ALA A 14 -12.63 -2.74 2.10
CA ALA A 14 -13.46 -2.62 3.30
C ALA A 14 -13.46 -1.20 3.91
N MET A 15 -12.32 -0.50 3.87
CA MET A 15 -12.13 0.77 4.58
C MET A 15 -12.19 2.00 3.68
N ALA A 16 -11.92 1.83 2.39
CA ALA A 16 -11.69 2.92 1.45
C ALA A 16 -12.43 2.76 0.12
N GLY A 17 -13.34 1.79 -0.01
CA GLY A 17 -14.10 1.55 -1.25
C GLY A 17 -14.88 2.78 -1.74
N ASP A 18 -15.35 3.62 -0.80
CA ASP A 18 -16.07 4.87 -1.09
C ASP A 18 -15.16 6.12 -1.04
N LEU A 19 -13.87 5.96 -0.74
CA LEU A 19 -12.94 7.08 -0.64
C LEU A 19 -12.39 7.48 -2.02
N PRO A 20 -12.17 8.79 -2.26
CA PRO A 20 -11.51 9.26 -3.47
C PRO A 20 -10.13 8.62 -3.63
N GLY A 21 -9.79 8.22 -4.85
CA GLY A 21 -8.48 7.62 -5.15
C GLY A 21 -8.38 6.11 -4.95
N TYR A 22 -9.45 5.42 -4.53
CA TYR A 22 -9.48 3.95 -4.42
C TYR A 22 -9.02 3.21 -5.67
N GLU A 23 -9.60 3.52 -6.84
CA GLU A 23 -9.23 2.90 -8.11
C GLU A 23 -7.75 3.16 -8.48
N ALA A 24 -7.25 4.37 -8.19
CA ALA A 24 -5.87 4.74 -8.43
C ALA A 24 -4.90 3.96 -7.51
N ALA A 25 -5.26 3.83 -6.23
CA ALA A 25 -4.48 3.05 -5.26
C ALA A 25 -4.45 1.56 -5.63
N LEU A 26 -5.58 0.99 -6.05
CA LEU A 26 -5.66 -0.40 -6.52
C LEU A 26 -4.77 -0.65 -7.74
N ARG A 27 -4.82 0.25 -8.71
CA ARG A 27 -3.98 0.19 -9.92
C ARG A 27 -2.51 0.27 -9.58
N ALA A 28 -2.13 1.22 -8.72
CA ALA A 28 -0.76 1.39 -8.28
C ALA A 28 -0.23 0.16 -7.50
N LEU A 29 -1.07 -0.43 -6.63
CA LEU A 29 -0.74 -1.66 -5.91
C LEU A 29 -0.44 -2.84 -6.85
N HIS A 30 -1.26 -3.00 -7.90
CA HIS A 30 -1.09 -4.08 -8.88
C HIS A 30 0.10 -3.83 -9.82
N ALA A 31 0.37 -2.57 -10.15
CA ALA A 31 1.55 -2.15 -10.91
C ALA A 31 2.86 -2.13 -10.10
N ALA A 32 2.79 -2.41 -8.79
CA ALA A 32 3.89 -2.23 -7.84
C ALA A 32 4.49 -0.80 -7.85
N ASP A 33 3.66 0.20 -8.15
CA ASP A 33 4.01 1.62 -8.13
C ASP A 33 3.75 2.23 -6.74
N ARG A 34 4.81 2.32 -5.94
CA ARG A 34 4.73 2.90 -4.59
C ARG A 34 4.39 4.40 -4.61
N ALA A 35 4.92 5.16 -5.57
CA ALA A 35 4.72 6.60 -5.63
C ALA A 35 3.27 6.93 -6.01
N GLY A 36 2.73 6.24 -7.02
CA GLY A 36 1.33 6.34 -7.40
C GLY A 36 0.37 5.91 -6.28
N PHE A 37 0.76 4.89 -5.50
CA PHE A 37 -0.01 4.42 -4.35
C PHE A 37 -0.08 5.48 -3.25
N ASP A 38 1.05 6.11 -2.92
CA ASP A 38 1.11 7.15 -1.89
C ASP A 38 0.37 8.42 -2.32
N ALA A 39 0.45 8.79 -3.60
CA ALA A 39 -0.29 9.92 -4.16
C ALA A 39 -1.82 9.69 -4.12
N ALA A 40 -2.28 8.49 -4.46
CA ALA A 40 -3.70 8.15 -4.45
C ALA A 40 -4.36 8.20 -3.05
N MET A 41 -3.55 8.12 -1.98
CA MET A 41 -4.01 8.12 -0.59
C MET A 41 -4.00 9.50 0.07
N THR A 42 -3.65 10.58 -0.64
CA THR A 42 -3.63 11.93 -0.04
C THR A 42 -4.98 12.39 0.51
N ALA A 43 -6.09 11.90 -0.07
CA ALA A 43 -7.44 12.19 0.39
C ALA A 43 -7.92 11.27 1.54
N TRP A 44 -7.14 10.26 1.92
CA TRP A 44 -7.56 9.27 2.91
C TRP A 44 -7.20 9.71 4.33
N PRO A 45 -7.97 9.27 5.34
CA PRO A 45 -7.56 9.39 6.73
C PRO A 45 -6.18 8.76 6.95
N ALA A 46 -5.33 9.44 7.72
CA ALA A 46 -3.94 9.05 7.95
C ALA A 46 -3.81 7.60 8.47
N ASP A 47 -4.75 7.16 9.32
CA ASP A 47 -4.75 5.80 9.88
C ASP A 47 -5.01 4.73 8.80
N ILE A 48 -5.96 4.98 7.90
CA ILE A 48 -6.29 4.08 6.79
C ILE A 48 -5.13 4.03 5.80
N ALA A 49 -4.61 5.18 5.39
CA ALA A 49 -3.45 5.27 4.49
C ALA A 49 -2.21 4.61 5.09
N GLY A 50 -1.95 4.84 6.38
CA GLY A 50 -0.84 4.24 7.11
C GLY A 50 -0.93 2.73 7.17
N HIS A 51 -2.11 2.17 7.44
CA HIS A 51 -2.30 0.73 7.49
C HIS A 51 -2.21 0.08 6.09
N ALA A 52 -2.81 0.71 5.07
CA ALA A 52 -2.74 0.22 3.69
C ALA A 52 -1.28 0.17 3.18
N ARG A 53 -0.46 1.18 3.49
CA ARG A 53 0.99 1.19 3.19
C ARG A 53 1.74 0.04 3.84
N ARG A 54 1.47 -0.24 5.13
CA ARG A 54 2.11 -1.36 5.84
C ARG A 54 1.78 -2.71 5.20
N LEU A 55 0.52 -2.91 4.81
CA LEU A 55 0.10 -4.13 4.12
C LEU A 55 0.74 -4.26 2.74
N ALA A 56 0.88 -3.14 2.01
CA ALA A 56 1.44 -3.09 0.66
C ALA A 56 2.98 -3.10 0.63
N ALA A 57 3.69 -2.86 1.73
CA ALA A 57 5.16 -2.81 1.76
C ALA A 57 5.83 -4.05 1.13
N ALA A 58 5.35 -5.25 1.48
CA ALA A 58 5.84 -6.52 0.92
C ALA A 58 5.36 -6.79 -0.53
N ALA A 59 4.46 -5.95 -1.07
CA ALA A 59 4.09 -5.94 -2.49
C ALA A 59 5.06 -5.10 -3.34
N PHE A 60 5.63 -4.04 -2.77
CA PHE A 60 6.57 -3.15 -3.46
C PHE A 60 8.02 -3.65 -3.45
N GLY A 61 8.28 -4.83 -2.90
CA GLY A 61 9.63 -5.38 -2.85
C GLY A 61 10.49 -4.82 -1.72
N GLU A 62 9.90 -4.18 -0.70
CA GLU A 62 10.55 -4.03 0.61
C GLU A 62 10.61 -5.40 1.33
N GLY A 63 11.26 -6.36 0.69
CA GLY A 63 11.78 -7.55 1.32
C GLY A 63 13.15 -7.18 1.89
N THR A 64 13.21 -6.96 3.20
CA THR A 64 14.43 -7.12 3.99
C THR A 64 15.68 -6.45 3.41
N SER A 65 15.77 -5.12 3.50
CA SER A 65 17.10 -4.49 3.70
C SER A 65 17.40 -4.44 5.20
N GLU A 66 17.43 -5.61 5.82
CA GLU A 66 18.03 -5.83 7.13
C GLU A 66 19.42 -6.46 6.90
N LYS A 67 20.30 -5.70 6.24
CA LYS A 67 21.76 -5.90 6.27
C LYS A 67 22.42 -4.53 6.29
N GLY A 68 22.47 -3.96 7.49
CA GLY A 68 23.06 -2.65 7.73
C GLY A 68 22.97 -2.18 9.18
N GLN A 69 22.95 -3.10 10.16
CA GLN A 69 23.38 -2.77 11.52
C GLN A 69 24.85 -3.17 11.61
N SER A 70 25.73 -2.22 11.31
CA SER A 70 27.17 -2.33 11.50
C SER A 70 27.71 -0.95 11.82
N SER A 71 27.75 -0.65 13.12
CA SER A 71 28.84 0.01 13.88
C SER A 71 28.27 0.68 15.13
#